data_AF-A0A1X6X0L3-F1
#
_entry.id   AF-A0A1X6X0L3-F1
#
_cell.length_a   1.000
_cell.length_b   1.000
_cell.length_c   1.000
_cell.angle_alpha   90.00
_cell.angle_beta   90.00
_cell.angle_gamma   90.00
#
_symmetry.space_group_name_H-M   'P 1'
#
loop_
_entity.id
_entity.type
_entity.pdbx_description
1 polymer ?
#
loop_
_entity_poly.entity_id
_entity_poly.type
_entity_poly.pdbx_seq_one_letter_code
_entity_poly.pdbx_strand_id
1 'polypeptide(L)'
;MNQPMPPQGSGPYPPPGQHPPQGSGQVMPNGRPRPGAAPQGTAAGSPQFQQAPQHVDYGLPKLYDTSVHPVSTLTRQRYAPHGIQQPQQAQPQSAWATQTRRIEQVSQQKTPVPVSTIVAWVLAGVLGLILAVTLLIGFASFVMAGQSNPVLWPVYAAIAFVSLLVIIGIIVLADRWDPQPLPLLLIAVFWGAAIAASAAYILNTALIIFIYSMTGSEGAADFLVSAAVAPIVEETSKGLGLVVLLLVARKAFNGPLDGLVYGALIGGGFAFVENIGYYLNLVDAGGTITDSIMIITIRGVIGIFGHAIYTSLTGVIMGLVVRKWGTIPALVAFLVATWPGIALHALWNGGSSLMMGAMGLTGLIIMLILEMFESALWLCLIGYLVFDESRLTRIRLGDYANQGWLTHEEVDMLATWKGRREGRRWARAIGAPQVMRRFIRESADLASNRQRLLADGANPKAVAEERRLLDRLTANRQELLAFAR
;
A
#
# COMPACT_ATOMS: atom_id res chain seq x y z
N MET A 1 38.05 -29.61 -78.50
CA MET A 1 38.22 -31.07 -78.68
C MET A 1 37.51 -31.78 -77.52
N ASN A 2 36.53 -32.61 -77.90
CA ASN A 2 35.97 -33.79 -77.22
C ASN A 2 35.32 -33.68 -75.83
N GLN A 3 33.98 -33.82 -75.84
CA GLN A 3 33.27 -34.77 -74.95
C GLN A 3 33.36 -36.20 -75.53
N PRO A 4 33.17 -37.31 -74.75
CA PRO A 4 31.84 -37.82 -74.35
C PRO A 4 31.70 -38.56 -72.97
N MET A 5 30.43 -38.70 -72.57
CA MET A 5 29.67 -39.42 -71.48
C MET A 5 29.91 -40.95 -71.28
N PRO A 6 29.19 -41.76 -70.42
CA PRO A 6 28.38 -41.65 -69.15
C PRO A 6 28.67 -42.85 -68.13
N PRO A 7 27.76 -43.51 -67.32
CA PRO A 7 26.50 -43.19 -66.58
C PRO A 7 26.39 -43.65 -65.08
N GLN A 8 25.28 -43.23 -64.41
CA GLN A 8 24.38 -43.93 -63.44
C GLN A 8 24.66 -44.11 -61.90
N GLY A 9 23.64 -43.69 -61.11
CA GLY A 9 23.17 -44.27 -59.82
C GLY A 9 23.78 -43.69 -58.53
N SER A 10 23.10 -43.45 -57.39
CA SER A 10 21.71 -43.59 -56.89
C SER A 10 21.61 -42.88 -55.53
N GLY A 11 20.51 -42.21 -55.16
CA GLY A 11 20.20 -41.89 -53.75
C GLY A 11 19.14 -40.78 -53.54
N PRO A 12 18.19 -40.91 -52.59
CA PRO A 12 16.85 -40.31 -52.68
C PRO A 12 16.63 -39.06 -51.80
N TYR A 13 15.56 -38.33 -52.14
CA TYR A 13 14.91 -37.18 -51.48
C TYR A 13 15.02 -37.09 -49.94
N PRO A 14 15.19 -35.87 -49.36
CA PRO A 14 14.88 -35.61 -47.96
C PRO A 14 13.36 -35.32 -47.75
N PRO A 15 12.82 -35.61 -46.55
CA PRO A 15 11.38 -35.69 -46.29
C PRO A 15 10.71 -34.32 -46.10
N PRO A 16 9.38 -34.23 -46.28
CA PRO A 16 8.61 -33.03 -45.95
C PRO A 16 8.23 -33.03 -44.45
N GLY A 17 8.55 -31.94 -43.75
CA GLY A 17 7.96 -31.67 -42.44
C GLY A 17 8.91 -31.06 -41.43
N GLN A 18 8.81 -29.74 -41.26
CA GLN A 18 8.99 -29.04 -39.99
C GLN A 18 8.44 -27.61 -40.15
N HIS A 19 7.13 -27.48 -39.95
CA HIS A 19 6.55 -26.18 -39.63
C HIS A 19 7.08 -25.74 -38.25
N PRO A 20 7.40 -24.45 -38.04
CA PRO A 20 7.64 -23.94 -36.69
C PRO A 20 6.36 -24.10 -35.85
N PRO A 21 6.45 -24.29 -34.52
CA PRO A 21 5.27 -24.47 -33.68
C PRO A 21 4.38 -23.22 -33.76
N GLN A 22 3.21 -23.37 -34.40
CA GLN A 22 2.11 -22.43 -34.26
C GLN A 22 1.62 -22.52 -32.80
N GLY A 23 1.95 -21.54 -31.97
CA GLY A 23 1.47 -21.54 -30.59
C GLY A 23 1.66 -20.28 -29.75
N SER A 24 2.52 -19.33 -30.15
CA SER A 24 2.87 -18.18 -29.28
C SER A 24 2.19 -16.85 -29.65
N GLY A 25 1.31 -16.84 -30.66
CA GLY A 25 0.78 -15.59 -31.23
C GLY A 25 -0.53 -15.04 -30.64
N GLN A 26 -1.28 -15.84 -29.86
CA GLN A 26 -2.67 -15.51 -29.49
C GLN A 26 -2.85 -14.99 -28.05
N VAL A 27 -1.79 -15.01 -27.23
CA VAL A 27 -1.88 -14.69 -25.80
C VAL A 27 -0.88 -13.58 -25.45
N MET A 28 -1.34 -12.56 -24.75
CA MET A 28 -0.54 -11.49 -24.17
C MET A 28 0.42 -12.06 -23.10
N PRO A 29 1.54 -11.39 -22.79
CA PRO A 29 2.49 -11.85 -21.76
C PRO A 29 1.84 -12.13 -20.39
N ASN A 30 0.71 -11.48 -20.08
CA ASN A 30 -0.06 -11.67 -18.84
C ASN A 30 -1.04 -12.86 -18.88
N GLY A 31 -1.04 -13.68 -19.94
CA GLY A 31 -1.91 -14.85 -20.06
C GLY A 31 -3.31 -14.59 -20.66
N ARG A 32 -3.61 -13.34 -21.08
CA ARG A 32 -4.90 -12.98 -21.69
C ARG A 32 -4.92 -13.20 -23.20
N PRO A 33 -6.06 -13.62 -23.80
CA PRO A 33 -6.20 -13.62 -25.25
C PRO A 33 -5.95 -12.23 -25.84
N ARG A 34 -5.27 -12.14 -26.98
CA ARG A 34 -5.16 -10.87 -27.72
C ARG A 34 -6.56 -10.46 -28.24
N PRO A 35 -6.88 -9.16 -28.26
CA PRO A 35 -8.12 -8.67 -28.88
C PRO A 35 -8.23 -9.19 -30.32
N GLY A 36 -9.33 -9.90 -30.62
CA GLY A 36 -9.57 -10.51 -31.94
C GLY A 36 -9.10 -11.97 -32.11
N ALA A 37 -8.54 -12.61 -31.08
CA ALA A 37 -8.27 -14.05 -31.12
C ALA A 37 -9.58 -14.85 -31.12
N ALA A 38 -9.78 -15.70 -32.12
CA ALA A 38 -10.92 -16.59 -32.19
C ALA A 38 -10.92 -17.58 -31.00
N PRO A 39 -12.08 -17.91 -30.41
CA PRO A 39 -12.16 -18.99 -29.42
C PRO A 39 -11.58 -20.26 -30.01
N GLN A 40 -10.74 -20.98 -29.26
CA GLN A 40 -10.24 -22.28 -29.70
C GLN A 40 -11.44 -23.21 -29.97
N GLY A 41 -11.72 -23.47 -31.25
CA GLY A 41 -12.70 -24.45 -31.66
C GLY A 41 -12.26 -25.83 -31.19
N THR A 42 -13.12 -26.50 -30.43
CA THR A 42 -12.92 -27.88 -30.00
C THR A 42 -12.86 -28.78 -31.24
N ALA A 43 -11.72 -29.43 -31.47
CA ALA A 43 -11.62 -30.47 -32.50
C ALA A 43 -12.62 -31.59 -32.19
N ALA A 44 -13.45 -31.95 -33.17
CA ALA A 44 -14.45 -33.00 -33.03
C ALA A 44 -13.75 -34.37 -32.86
N GLY A 45 -13.95 -35.02 -31.71
CA GLY A 45 -13.59 -36.43 -31.51
C GLY A 45 -12.76 -36.79 -30.26
N SER A 46 -12.31 -35.82 -29.45
CA SER A 46 -11.66 -36.13 -28.17
C SER A 46 -12.67 -36.36 -27.04
N PRO A 47 -12.43 -37.28 -26.08
CA PRO A 47 -13.31 -37.48 -24.93
C PRO A 47 -13.58 -36.14 -24.24
N GLN A 48 -14.85 -35.85 -23.96
CA GLN A 48 -15.29 -34.63 -23.29
C GLN A 48 -14.70 -34.54 -21.88
N PHE A 49 -13.47 -34.04 -21.78
CA PHE A 49 -13.02 -33.35 -20.58
C PHE A 49 -13.88 -32.09 -20.44
N GLN A 50 -14.39 -31.85 -19.22
CA GLN A 50 -15.23 -30.71 -18.85
C GLN A 50 -14.86 -29.45 -19.65
N GLN A 51 -15.86 -28.84 -20.28
CA GLN A 51 -15.68 -27.59 -21.03
C GLN A 51 -14.87 -26.61 -20.18
N ALA A 52 -13.76 -26.12 -20.73
CA ALA A 52 -12.97 -25.07 -20.10
C ALA A 52 -13.90 -23.92 -19.69
N PRO A 53 -13.73 -23.33 -18.49
CA PRO A 53 -14.60 -22.27 -18.03
C PRO A 53 -14.66 -21.13 -19.06
N GLN A 54 -15.86 -20.58 -19.27
CA GLN A 54 -16.05 -19.48 -20.21
C GLN A 54 -15.18 -18.29 -19.77
N HIS A 55 -14.29 -17.84 -20.66
CA HIS A 55 -13.43 -16.71 -20.37
C HIS A 55 -14.27 -15.43 -20.22
N VAL A 56 -14.13 -14.75 -19.08
CA VAL A 56 -14.73 -13.44 -18.84
C VAL A 56 -13.60 -12.41 -18.78
N ASP A 57 -13.73 -11.35 -19.57
CA ASP A 57 -12.81 -10.22 -19.48
C ASP A 57 -13.25 -9.28 -18.33
N TYR A 58 -12.45 -9.27 -17.27
CA TYR A 58 -12.64 -8.37 -16.14
C TYR A 58 -12.08 -6.95 -16.39
N GLY A 59 -11.52 -6.70 -17.58
CA GLY A 59 -10.87 -5.46 -17.98
C GLY A 59 -9.45 -5.33 -17.41
N LEU A 60 -8.58 -4.55 -18.07
CA LEU A 60 -7.30 -4.11 -17.51
C LEU A 60 -7.14 -2.59 -17.70
N PRO A 61 -7.39 -1.78 -16.68
CA PRO A 61 -6.98 -0.38 -16.68
C PRO A 61 -5.49 -0.23 -17.00
N LYS A 62 -5.14 0.82 -17.76
CA LYS A 62 -3.75 1.20 -18.04
C LYS A 62 -2.89 1.33 -16.77
N LEU A 63 -3.50 1.68 -15.64
CA LEU A 63 -2.83 1.83 -14.36
C LEU A 63 -2.24 0.51 -13.83
N TYR A 64 -2.80 -0.64 -14.20
CA TYR A 64 -2.33 -1.97 -13.78
C TYR A 64 -1.62 -2.74 -14.89
N ASP A 65 -1.42 -2.10 -16.04
CA ASP A 65 -0.71 -2.68 -17.16
C ASP A 65 0.80 -2.66 -16.88
N THR A 66 1.34 -3.84 -16.59
CA THR A 66 2.78 -4.05 -16.37
C THR A 66 3.51 -4.37 -17.68
N SER A 67 2.83 -4.41 -18.84
CA SER A 67 3.47 -4.74 -20.13
C SER A 67 4.53 -3.74 -20.55
N VAL A 68 4.43 -2.48 -20.09
CA VAL A 68 5.40 -1.41 -20.33
C VAL A 68 6.39 -1.37 -19.16
N HIS A 69 7.27 -2.37 -19.10
CA HIS A 69 8.50 -2.25 -18.32
C HIS A 69 9.47 -1.35 -19.10
N PRO A 70 10.04 -0.31 -18.47
CA PRO A 70 11.31 0.20 -18.99
C PRO A 70 12.33 -0.95 -18.85
N VAL A 71 13.40 -0.93 -19.65
CA VAL A 71 14.64 -1.73 -19.53
C VAL A 71 14.83 -2.97 -20.45
N SER A 72 16.08 -3.12 -20.88
CA SER A 72 16.73 -3.96 -21.90
C SER A 72 16.45 -5.48 -21.88
N THR A 73 16.81 -6.15 -22.98
CA THR A 73 16.58 -7.57 -23.28
C THR A 73 17.08 -8.56 -22.21
N LEU A 74 18.15 -8.26 -21.46
CA LEU A 74 18.70 -9.12 -20.40
C LEU A 74 17.80 -9.21 -19.15
N THR A 75 16.99 -8.18 -18.88
CA THR A 75 16.10 -8.14 -17.72
C THR A 75 14.73 -8.81 -18.01
N ARG A 76 14.36 -8.93 -19.29
CA ARG A 76 13.05 -9.44 -19.72
C ARG A 76 12.77 -10.89 -19.31
N GLN A 77 13.80 -11.75 -19.18
CA GLN A 77 13.64 -13.12 -18.68
C GLN A 77 13.41 -13.19 -17.16
N ARG A 78 14.00 -12.29 -16.36
CA ARG A 78 13.78 -12.24 -14.90
C ARG A 78 12.41 -11.68 -14.52
N TYR A 79 11.87 -10.78 -15.34
CA TYR A 79 10.56 -10.15 -15.15
C TYR A 79 9.48 -10.69 -16.10
N ALA A 80 9.72 -11.85 -16.73
CA ALA A 80 8.69 -12.50 -17.53
C ALA A 80 7.49 -12.84 -16.61
N PRO A 81 6.25 -12.49 -16.99
CA PRO A 81 5.10 -12.75 -16.14
C PRO A 81 4.97 -14.24 -15.82
N HIS A 82 4.83 -14.57 -14.54
CA HIS A 82 4.59 -15.95 -14.12
C HIS A 82 3.23 -16.42 -14.65
N GLY A 83 3.20 -17.49 -15.46
CA GLY A 83 1.95 -18.09 -15.92
C GLY A 83 1.16 -18.72 -14.77
N ILE A 84 -0.15 -18.58 -14.76
CA ILE A 84 -1.00 -19.29 -13.79
C ILE A 84 -1.03 -20.76 -14.21
N GLN A 85 -0.57 -21.65 -13.33
CA GLN A 85 -0.69 -23.09 -13.58
C GLN A 85 -2.15 -23.51 -13.49
N GLN A 86 -2.64 -24.24 -14.49
CA GLN A 86 -3.96 -24.84 -14.43
C GLN A 86 -4.00 -25.89 -13.31
N PRO A 87 -5.13 -26.03 -12.61
CA PRO A 87 -5.26 -27.05 -11.59
C PRO A 87 -5.14 -28.44 -12.23
N GLN A 88 -4.39 -29.35 -11.59
CA GLN A 88 -4.20 -30.73 -12.07
C GLN A 88 -5.50 -31.53 -12.16
N GLN A 89 -6.56 -31.09 -11.48
CA GLN A 89 -7.91 -31.61 -11.55
C GLN A 89 -8.87 -30.44 -11.65
N ALA A 90 -9.86 -30.51 -12.54
CA ALA A 90 -10.90 -29.50 -12.64
C ALA A 90 -11.58 -29.33 -11.28
N GLN A 91 -11.66 -28.09 -10.79
CA GLN A 91 -12.36 -27.80 -9.55
C GLN A 91 -13.83 -28.20 -9.73
N PRO A 92 -14.41 -28.99 -8.83
CA PRO A 92 -15.76 -29.48 -8.99
C PRO A 92 -16.75 -28.29 -9.04
N GLN A 93 -17.61 -28.26 -10.07
CA GLN A 93 -18.71 -27.30 -10.19
C GLN A 93 -19.76 -27.46 -9.08
N SER A 94 -19.77 -28.60 -8.39
CA SER A 94 -20.62 -28.90 -7.24
C SER A 94 -19.86 -29.76 -6.22
N ALA A 95 -20.07 -29.49 -4.93
CA ALA A 95 -19.28 -29.91 -3.76
C ALA A 95 -19.04 -31.42 -3.53
N TRP A 96 -19.35 -32.30 -4.48
CA TRP A 96 -19.60 -33.71 -4.20
C TRP A 96 -18.47 -34.69 -4.55
N ALA A 97 -17.37 -34.27 -5.17
CA ALA A 97 -16.41 -35.23 -5.76
C ALA A 97 -15.04 -35.42 -5.07
N THR A 98 -14.71 -34.79 -3.94
CA THR A 98 -13.33 -34.93 -3.38
C THR A 98 -13.24 -35.01 -1.85
N GLN A 99 -14.08 -35.83 -1.23
CA GLN A 99 -14.43 -35.63 0.18
C GLN A 99 -13.60 -36.35 1.27
N THR A 100 -12.61 -37.21 1.00
CA THR A 100 -12.09 -38.05 2.10
C THR A 100 -10.58 -38.13 2.32
N ARG A 101 -9.73 -37.40 1.57
CA ARG A 101 -8.26 -37.59 1.71
C ARG A 101 -7.42 -36.42 2.24
N ARG A 102 -7.99 -35.24 2.49
CA ARG A 102 -7.18 -34.03 2.77
C ARG A 102 -7.41 -33.36 4.14
N ILE A 103 -8.45 -33.75 4.86
CA ILE A 103 -8.84 -33.11 6.14
C ILE A 103 -7.90 -33.52 7.29
N GLU A 104 -7.26 -34.68 7.22
CA GLU A 104 -6.36 -35.17 8.28
C GLU A 104 -4.93 -34.60 8.23
N GLN A 105 -4.46 -34.09 7.07
CA GLN A 105 -3.07 -33.63 6.93
C GLN A 105 -2.86 -32.14 7.24
N VAL A 106 -3.92 -31.31 7.20
CA VAL A 106 -3.77 -29.84 7.31
C VAL A 106 -3.99 -29.32 8.74
N SER A 107 -4.58 -30.11 9.65
CA SER A 107 -4.94 -29.64 11.00
C SER A 107 -3.79 -29.66 12.03
N GLN A 108 -2.62 -30.23 11.69
CA GLN A 108 -1.55 -30.49 12.68
C GLN A 108 -0.29 -29.63 12.58
N GLN A 109 -0.12 -28.79 11.55
CA GLN A 109 1.02 -27.89 11.51
C GLN A 109 0.68 -26.55 12.14
N LYS A 110 1.03 -26.39 13.43
CA LYS A 110 1.27 -25.06 14.01
C LYS A 110 2.34 -24.38 13.14
N THR A 111 1.91 -23.54 12.20
CA THR A 111 2.85 -22.72 11.44
C THR A 111 3.56 -21.79 12.43
N PRO A 112 4.89 -21.86 12.55
CA PRO A 112 5.63 -20.98 13.45
C PRO A 112 5.36 -19.53 13.08
N VAL A 113 5.35 -18.65 14.08
CA VAL A 113 5.20 -17.20 13.85
C VAL A 113 6.35 -16.77 12.92
N PRO A 114 6.08 -16.09 11.80
CA PRO A 114 7.13 -15.71 10.88
C PRO A 114 8.09 -14.73 11.56
N VAL A 115 9.39 -14.95 11.38
CA VAL A 115 10.47 -14.12 11.98
C VAL A 115 10.26 -12.64 11.70
N SER A 116 9.75 -12.28 10.51
CA SER A 116 9.42 -10.90 10.14
C SER A 116 8.41 -10.24 11.07
N THR A 117 7.45 -10.99 11.62
CA THR A 117 6.48 -10.47 12.60
C THR A 117 7.14 -10.22 13.95
N ILE A 118 8.06 -11.09 14.38
CA ILE A 118 8.82 -10.89 15.61
C ILE A 118 9.70 -9.64 15.49
N VAL A 119 10.44 -9.52 14.39
CA VAL A 119 11.27 -8.35 14.09
C VAL A 119 10.44 -7.07 14.05
N ALA A 120 9.26 -7.09 13.44
CA ALA A 120 8.37 -5.92 13.41
C ALA A 120 7.89 -5.51 14.82
N TRP A 121 7.59 -6.46 15.70
CA TRP A 121 7.24 -6.15 17.10
C TRP A 121 8.42 -5.59 17.88
N VAL A 122 9.63 -6.15 17.70
CA VAL A 122 10.85 -5.64 18.32
C VAL A 122 11.11 -4.20 17.86
N LEU A 123 11.02 -3.95 16.54
CA LEU A 123 11.18 -2.60 15.99
C LEU A 123 10.13 -1.62 16.52
N ALA A 124 8.86 -2.03 16.59
CA ALA A 124 7.80 -1.24 17.19
C ALA A 124 8.09 -0.93 18.67
N GLY A 125 8.59 -1.91 19.44
CA GLY A 125 8.97 -1.73 20.84
C GLY A 125 10.15 -0.76 21.01
N VAL A 126 11.18 -0.86 20.17
CA VAL A 126 12.33 0.06 20.18
C VAL A 126 11.89 1.48 19.84
N LEU A 127 11.09 1.67 18.79
CA LEU A 127 10.57 2.99 18.41
C LEU A 127 9.64 3.56 19.49
N GLY A 128 8.84 2.72 20.15
CA GLY A 128 8.02 3.12 21.29
C GLY A 128 8.85 3.58 22.50
N LEU A 129 9.98 2.93 22.78
CA LEU A 129 10.93 3.37 23.80
C LEU A 129 11.55 4.72 23.44
N ILE A 130 11.97 4.90 22.19
CA ILE A 130 12.52 6.19 21.72
C ILE A 130 11.46 7.29 21.87
N LEU A 131 10.20 7.04 21.48
CA LEU A 131 9.11 7.98 21.68
C LEU A 131 8.93 8.34 23.15
N ALA A 132 8.92 7.35 24.05
CA ALA A 132 8.79 7.59 25.48
C ALA A 132 9.93 8.47 26.02
N VAL A 133 11.17 8.24 25.56
CA VAL A 133 12.33 9.06 25.90
C VAL A 133 12.19 10.49 25.33
N THR A 134 11.79 10.65 24.07
CA THR A 134 11.54 11.97 23.44
C THR A 134 10.50 12.76 24.22
N LEU A 135 9.37 12.14 24.57
CA LEU A 135 8.32 12.78 25.36
C LEU A 135 8.78 13.13 26.78
N LEU A 136 9.56 12.26 27.42
CA LEU A 136 10.14 12.52 28.74
C LEU A 136 11.12 13.69 28.71
N ILE A 137 11.98 13.76 27.69
CA ILE A 137 12.91 14.89 27.49
C ILE A 137 12.12 16.18 27.24
N GLY A 138 11.06 16.14 26.43
CA GLY A 138 10.18 17.29 26.21
C GLY A 138 9.51 17.76 27.49
N PHE A 139 8.98 16.84 28.30
CA PHE A 139 8.42 17.15 29.61
C PHE A 139 9.45 17.74 30.56
N ALA A 140 10.63 17.12 30.68
CA ALA A 140 11.70 17.60 31.54
C ALA A 140 12.16 19.02 31.12
N SER A 141 12.30 19.26 29.81
CA SER A 141 12.68 20.57 29.27
C SER A 141 11.64 21.64 29.61
N PHE A 142 10.35 21.32 29.45
CA PHE A 142 9.25 22.22 29.82
C PHE A 142 9.23 22.54 31.32
N VAL A 143 9.40 21.54 32.19
CA VAL A 143 9.46 21.76 33.64
C VAL A 143 10.68 22.58 34.04
N MET A 144 11.85 22.29 33.46
CA MET A 144 13.09 23.00 33.75
C MET A 144 13.08 24.45 33.27
N ALA A 145 12.32 24.78 32.22
CA ALA A 145 12.15 26.14 31.77
C ALA A 145 11.44 27.02 32.82
N GLY A 146 10.67 26.43 33.74
CA GLY A 146 10.10 27.11 34.90
C GLY A 146 9.03 28.16 34.58
N GLN A 147 8.53 28.19 33.35
CA GLN A 147 7.65 29.26 32.85
C GLN A 147 6.16 29.00 33.14
N SER A 148 5.77 27.73 33.28
CA SER A 148 4.36 27.30 33.22
C SER A 148 4.04 26.17 34.20
N ASN A 149 2.75 25.93 34.46
CA ASN A 149 2.29 24.82 35.31
C ASN A 149 2.64 23.46 34.66
N PRO A 150 3.41 22.57 35.31
CA PRO A 150 3.79 21.26 34.79
C PRO A 150 2.62 20.38 34.31
N VAL A 151 1.42 20.59 34.85
CA VAL A 151 0.20 19.86 34.49
C VAL A 151 -0.23 20.15 33.04
N LEU A 152 0.15 21.28 32.46
CA LEU A 152 -0.24 21.64 31.09
C LEU A 152 0.35 20.71 30.04
N TRP A 153 1.57 20.19 30.26
CA TRP A 153 2.22 19.27 29.34
C TRP A 153 1.38 18.00 29.06
N PRO A 154 0.98 17.20 30.08
CA PRO A 154 0.16 16.02 29.82
C PRO A 154 -1.24 16.36 29.31
N VAL A 155 -1.79 17.55 29.63
CA VAL A 155 -3.08 18.00 29.07
C VAL A 155 -2.97 18.24 27.57
N TYR A 156 -1.98 19.01 27.13
CA TYR A 156 -1.78 19.28 25.70
C TYR A 156 -1.36 18.03 24.92
N ALA A 157 -0.59 17.13 25.55
CA ALA A 157 -0.32 15.80 25.00
C ALA A 157 -1.59 14.98 24.82
N ALA A 158 -2.50 14.96 25.80
CA ALA A 158 -3.77 14.27 25.67
C ALA A 158 -4.64 14.87 24.53
N ILE A 159 -4.68 16.19 24.40
CA ILE A 159 -5.41 16.87 23.32
C ILE A 159 -4.81 16.52 21.95
N ALA A 160 -3.49 16.62 21.80
CA ALA A 160 -2.81 16.23 20.56
C ALA A 160 -3.03 14.75 20.21
N PHE A 161 -3.12 13.88 21.23
CA PHE A 161 -3.40 12.47 21.05
C PHE A 161 -4.81 12.21 20.50
N VAL A 162 -5.80 13.02 20.88
CA VAL A 162 -7.15 12.92 20.30
C VAL A 162 -7.12 13.13 18.78
N SER A 163 -6.38 14.12 18.29
CA SER A 163 -6.21 14.34 16.84
C SER A 163 -5.59 13.13 16.14
N LEU A 164 -4.57 12.51 16.74
CA LEU A 164 -3.97 11.27 16.22
C LEU A 164 -4.99 10.12 16.19
N LEU A 165 -5.83 9.97 17.23
CA LEU A 165 -6.87 8.93 17.26
C LEU A 165 -7.90 9.09 16.13
N VAL A 166 -8.25 10.32 15.76
CA VAL A 166 -9.15 10.58 14.63
C VAL A 166 -8.52 10.10 13.32
N ILE A 167 -7.24 10.43 13.09
CA ILE A 167 -6.50 9.97 11.90
C ILE A 167 -6.45 8.43 11.88
N ILE A 168 -6.07 7.80 12.99
CA ILE A 168 -6.04 6.33 13.12
C ILE A 168 -7.42 5.73 12.80
N GLY A 169 -8.50 6.32 13.31
CA GLY A 169 -9.86 5.85 13.07
C GLY A 169 -10.24 5.86 11.57
N ILE A 170 -9.91 6.94 10.87
CA ILE A 170 -10.14 7.06 9.42
C ILE A 170 -9.31 6.02 8.65
N ILE A 171 -8.03 5.88 9.01
CA ILE A 171 -7.12 4.96 8.33
C ILE A 171 -7.50 3.49 8.56
N VAL A 172 -7.89 3.10 9.79
CA VAL A 172 -8.39 1.75 10.08
C VAL A 172 -9.68 1.46 9.30
N LEU A 173 -10.53 2.47 9.08
CA LEU A 173 -11.73 2.32 8.27
C LEU A 173 -11.40 2.14 6.79
N ALA A 174 -10.44 2.92 6.27
CA ALA A 174 -9.96 2.82 4.88
C ALA A 174 -9.31 1.45 4.62
N ASP A 175 -8.48 0.98 5.55
CA ASP A 175 -7.71 -0.27 5.45
C ASP A 175 -8.55 -1.54 5.67
N ARG A 176 -9.86 -1.41 5.87
CA ARG A 176 -10.75 -2.54 6.18
C ARG A 176 -10.82 -3.58 5.05
N TRP A 177 -10.50 -3.20 3.81
CA TRP A 177 -10.54 -4.12 2.66
C TRP A 177 -9.43 -5.16 2.70
N ASP A 178 -8.21 -4.76 3.02
CA ASP A 178 -7.03 -5.63 3.14
C ASP A 178 -6.19 -5.19 4.35
N PRO A 179 -6.59 -5.58 5.58
CA PRO A 179 -6.02 -4.99 6.79
C PRO A 179 -4.54 -5.30 7.00
N GLN A 180 -3.76 -4.25 7.20
CA GLN A 180 -2.33 -4.30 7.44
C GLN A 180 -1.99 -4.87 8.83
N PRO A 181 -0.80 -5.50 8.99
CA PRO A 181 -0.32 -5.96 10.28
C PRO A 181 -0.16 -4.81 11.29
N LEU A 182 -0.76 -4.96 12.47
CA LEU A 182 -0.69 -3.97 13.55
C LEU A 182 0.73 -3.46 13.88
N PRO A 183 1.78 -4.31 13.93
CA PRO A 183 3.14 -3.82 14.22
C PRO A 183 3.63 -2.78 13.22
N LEU A 184 3.25 -2.91 11.95
CA LEU A 184 3.66 -1.97 10.90
C LEU A 184 2.93 -0.64 11.03
N LEU A 185 1.67 -0.66 11.46
CA LEU A 185 0.91 0.57 11.78
C LEU A 185 1.53 1.30 12.97
N LEU A 186 1.96 0.56 14.01
CA LEU A 186 2.68 1.12 15.15
C LEU A 186 4.04 1.69 14.74
N ILE A 187 4.81 0.97 13.92
CA ILE A 187 6.08 1.46 13.37
C ILE A 187 5.85 2.76 12.60
N ALA A 188 4.80 2.86 11.79
CA ALA A 188 4.48 4.09 11.05
C ALA A 188 4.23 5.28 11.99
N VAL A 189 3.34 5.12 12.98
CA VAL A 189 3.05 6.16 13.97
C VAL A 189 4.32 6.55 14.76
N PHE A 190 5.05 5.56 15.28
CA PHE A 190 6.24 5.81 16.10
C PHE A 190 7.41 6.35 15.29
N TRP A 191 7.53 6.01 14.00
CA TRP A 191 8.52 6.65 13.13
C TRP A 191 8.27 8.15 13.03
N GLY A 192 7.02 8.54 12.76
CA GLY A 192 6.61 9.94 12.73
C GLY A 192 6.87 10.67 14.03
N ALA A 193 6.39 10.09 15.13
CA ALA A 193 6.43 10.69 16.45
C ALA A 193 7.84 10.72 17.06
N ALA A 194 8.62 9.66 16.90
CA ALA A 194 9.93 9.53 17.54
C ALA A 194 11.04 10.05 16.64
N ILE A 195 11.18 9.48 15.44
CA ILE A 195 12.35 9.71 14.58
C ILE A 195 12.18 11.00 13.79
N ALA A 196 11.09 11.14 13.05
CA ALA A 196 10.88 12.29 12.18
C ALA A 196 10.74 13.59 12.98
N ALA A 197 9.92 13.61 14.04
CA ALA A 197 9.75 14.80 14.88
C ALA A 197 11.06 15.22 15.59
N SER A 198 11.82 14.26 16.15
CA SER A 198 13.11 14.59 16.79
C SER A 198 14.16 15.07 15.78
N ALA A 199 14.24 14.42 14.61
CA ALA A 199 15.15 14.84 13.55
C ALA A 199 14.81 16.25 13.04
N ALA A 200 13.52 16.53 12.80
CA ALA A 200 13.04 17.84 12.40
C ALA A 200 13.36 18.91 13.44
N TYR A 201 13.07 18.65 14.73
CA TYR A 201 13.37 19.58 15.81
C TYR A 201 14.86 19.97 15.84
N ILE A 202 15.76 18.97 15.79
CA ILE A 202 17.21 19.20 15.83
C ILE A 202 17.68 19.97 14.59
N LEU A 203 17.29 19.50 13.40
CA LEU A 203 17.75 20.07 12.14
C LEU A 203 17.20 21.47 11.89
N ASN A 204 15.90 21.70 12.13
CA ASN A 204 15.29 23.01 11.98
C ASN A 204 15.93 24.01 12.95
N THR A 205 16.15 23.64 14.21
CA THR A 205 16.83 24.51 15.20
C THR A 205 18.25 24.86 14.75
N ALA A 206 19.02 23.87 14.30
CA ALA A 206 20.38 24.11 13.80
C ALA A 206 20.39 25.04 12.57
N LEU A 207 19.41 24.90 11.69
CA LEU A 207 19.28 25.72 10.48
C LEU A 207 18.84 27.15 10.79
N ILE A 208 17.98 27.36 11.80
CA ILE A 208 17.64 28.70 12.30
C ILE A 208 18.90 29.40 12.81
N ILE A 209 19.68 28.74 13.69
CA ILE A 209 20.92 29.28 14.24
C ILE A 209 21.92 29.61 13.13
N PHE A 210 22.08 28.71 12.16
CA PHE A 210 22.98 28.90 11.04
C PHE A 210 22.57 30.10 10.16
N ILE A 211 21.29 30.20 9.77
CA ILE A 211 20.80 31.31 8.95
C ILE A 211 20.91 32.63 9.72
N TYR A 212 20.54 32.65 11.00
CA TYR A 212 20.74 33.80 11.87
C TYR A 212 22.20 34.26 11.91
N SER A 213 23.16 33.34 12.03
CA SER A 213 24.59 33.67 12.03
C SER A 213 25.08 34.32 10.73
N MET A 214 24.40 34.07 9.61
CA MET A 214 24.74 34.66 8.31
C MET A 214 24.00 35.97 8.04
N THR A 215 22.75 36.11 8.51
CA THR A 215 21.87 37.24 8.17
C THR A 215 21.81 38.30 9.26
N GLY A 216 22.10 37.94 10.51
CA GLY A 216 21.88 38.78 11.69
C GLY A 216 20.40 39.05 12.00
N SER A 217 19.47 38.43 11.29
CA SER A 217 18.02 38.69 11.41
C SER A 217 17.29 37.42 11.84
N GLU A 218 16.80 37.43 13.08
CA GLU A 218 16.02 36.35 13.68
C GLU A 218 14.71 36.12 12.91
N GLY A 219 13.94 37.18 12.65
CA GLY A 219 12.70 37.07 11.87
C GLY A 219 12.90 36.54 10.44
N ALA A 220 14.01 36.90 9.78
CA ALA A 220 14.31 36.33 8.46
C ALA A 220 14.70 34.85 8.55
N ALA A 221 15.46 34.46 9.58
CA ALA A 221 15.83 33.07 9.82
C ALA A 221 14.58 32.21 10.09
N ASP A 222 13.70 32.66 10.98
CA ASP A 222 12.47 31.95 11.34
C ASP A 222 11.51 31.81 10.16
N PHE A 223 11.33 32.88 9.38
CA PHE A 223 10.47 32.83 8.20
C PHE A 223 11.04 31.89 7.13
N LEU A 224 12.32 32.01 6.79
CA LEU A 224 12.94 31.15 5.76
C LEU A 224 12.93 29.67 6.18
N VAL A 225 13.21 29.39 7.46
CA VAL A 225 13.17 28.01 7.94
C VAL A 225 11.76 27.48 7.96
N SER A 226 10.81 28.16 8.61
CA SER A 226 9.44 27.66 8.73
C SER A 226 8.72 27.54 7.38
N ALA A 227 8.92 28.49 6.47
CA ALA A 227 8.21 28.54 5.19
C ALA A 227 8.79 27.60 4.12
N ALA A 228 10.09 27.32 4.14
CA ALA A 228 10.75 26.59 3.06
C ALA A 228 11.60 25.41 3.53
N VAL A 229 12.49 25.62 4.49
CA VAL A 229 13.47 24.59 4.89
C VAL A 229 12.84 23.48 5.72
N ALA A 230 12.02 23.83 6.71
CA ALA A 230 11.31 22.90 7.58
C ALA A 230 10.41 21.93 6.78
N PRO A 231 9.56 22.39 5.83
CA PRO A 231 8.83 21.48 4.94
C PRO A 231 9.70 20.43 4.26
N ILE A 232 10.87 20.81 3.76
CA ILE A 232 11.80 19.88 3.09
C ILE A 232 12.34 18.86 4.09
N VAL A 233 12.88 19.32 5.23
CA VAL A 233 13.47 18.47 6.27
C VAL A 233 12.42 17.50 6.81
N GLU A 234 11.26 18.01 7.15
CA GLU A 234 10.19 17.27 7.79
C GLU A 234 9.58 16.22 6.86
N GLU A 235 9.14 16.60 5.67
CA GLU A 235 8.52 15.64 4.75
C GLU A 235 9.54 14.60 4.24
N THR A 236 10.82 14.98 4.12
CA THR A 236 11.87 14.00 3.82
C THR A 236 12.06 13.02 4.98
N SER A 237 12.14 13.50 6.23
CA SER A 237 12.33 12.64 7.41
C SER A 237 11.14 11.69 7.65
N LYS A 238 9.91 12.19 7.44
CA LYS A 238 8.67 11.39 7.44
C LYS A 238 8.70 10.36 6.32
N GLY A 239 9.01 10.80 5.11
CA GLY A 239 9.06 9.96 3.92
C GLY A 239 10.11 8.84 4.00
N LEU A 240 11.22 9.02 4.71
CA LEU A 240 12.17 7.94 4.99
C LEU A 240 11.54 6.76 5.75
N GLY A 241 10.49 6.99 6.53
CA GLY A 241 9.72 5.93 7.17
C GLY A 241 9.02 5.02 6.16
N LEU A 242 8.51 5.61 5.07
CA LEU A 242 7.93 4.85 3.95
C LEU A 242 8.99 4.02 3.23
N VAL A 243 10.20 4.56 3.07
CA VAL A 243 11.34 3.82 2.49
C VAL A 243 11.69 2.61 3.37
N VAL A 244 11.80 2.80 4.69
CA VAL A 244 12.07 1.70 5.63
C VAL A 244 10.96 0.64 5.58
N LEU A 245 9.69 1.06 5.60
CA LEU A 245 8.55 0.14 5.50
C LEU A 245 8.53 -0.62 4.17
N LEU A 246 8.84 0.04 3.06
CA LEU A 246 8.95 -0.61 1.75
C LEU A 246 10.05 -1.68 1.74
N LEU A 247 11.19 -1.41 2.36
CA LEU A 247 12.34 -2.33 2.41
C LEU A 247 12.09 -3.52 3.36
N VAL A 248 11.57 -3.26 4.56
CA VAL A 248 11.41 -4.27 5.62
C VAL A 248 10.09 -5.04 5.49
N ALA A 249 9.04 -4.39 4.97
CA ALA A 249 7.69 -4.92 4.90
C ALA A 249 7.12 -4.87 3.47
N ARG A 250 7.94 -5.19 2.46
CA ARG A 250 7.55 -5.20 1.04
C ARG A 250 6.24 -5.96 0.75
N LYS A 251 5.95 -7.05 1.48
CA LYS A 251 4.68 -7.81 1.33
C LYS A 251 3.46 -7.01 1.78
N ALA A 252 3.62 -6.04 2.67
CA ALA A 252 2.55 -5.18 3.19
C ALA A 252 2.45 -3.85 2.39
N PHE A 253 3.54 -3.41 1.77
CA PHE A 253 3.57 -2.22 0.90
C PHE A 253 3.47 -2.63 -0.58
N ASN A 254 2.24 -2.78 -1.10
CA ASN A 254 2.00 -3.26 -2.48
C ASN A 254 1.27 -2.27 -3.38
N GLY A 255 0.72 -1.19 -2.83
CA GLY A 255 -0.06 -0.24 -3.60
C GLY A 255 -0.17 1.16 -3.01
N PRO A 256 -0.79 2.09 -3.74
CA PRO A 256 -1.10 3.45 -3.29
C PRO A 256 -1.93 3.50 -2.01
N LEU A 257 -2.87 2.58 -1.79
CA LEU A 257 -3.65 2.57 -0.55
C LEU A 257 -2.75 2.28 0.65
N ASP A 258 -1.90 1.26 0.56
CA ASP A 258 -0.92 0.93 1.62
C ASP A 258 0.03 2.11 1.89
N GLY A 259 0.51 2.74 0.82
CA GLY A 259 1.36 3.92 0.92
C GLY A 259 0.64 5.11 1.59
N LEU A 260 -0.63 5.33 1.27
CA LEU A 260 -1.48 6.32 1.94
C LEU A 260 -1.63 5.99 3.43
N VAL A 261 -1.99 4.75 3.76
CA VAL A 261 -2.18 4.27 5.14
C VAL A 261 -0.93 4.53 5.98
N TYR A 262 0.24 4.09 5.51
CA TYR A 262 1.50 4.32 6.23
C TYR A 262 1.89 5.79 6.26
N GLY A 263 1.71 6.52 5.16
CA GLY A 263 2.06 7.94 5.08
C GLY A 263 1.23 8.78 6.05
N ALA A 264 -0.07 8.55 6.09
CA ALA A 264 -1.00 9.21 7.00
C ALA A 264 -0.65 8.95 8.47
N LEU A 265 -0.27 7.72 8.82
CA LEU A 265 0.10 7.37 10.18
C LEU A 265 1.45 7.96 10.60
N ILE A 266 2.44 8.00 9.70
CA ILE A 266 3.70 8.71 9.93
C ILE A 266 3.43 10.21 10.13
N GLY A 267 2.67 10.83 9.23
CA GLY A 267 2.29 12.24 9.32
C GLY A 267 1.53 12.56 10.61
N GLY A 268 0.57 11.71 10.99
CA GLY A 268 -0.20 11.85 12.23
C GLY A 268 0.66 11.68 13.48
N GLY A 269 1.58 10.72 13.50
CA GLY A 269 2.53 10.54 14.60
C GLY A 269 3.46 11.75 14.77
N PHE A 270 3.93 12.32 13.65
CA PHE A 270 4.70 13.56 13.67
C PHE A 270 3.87 14.73 14.22
N ALA A 271 2.65 14.91 13.67
CA ALA A 271 1.74 15.98 14.10
C ALA A 271 1.40 15.91 15.59
N PHE A 272 1.33 14.69 16.15
CA PHE A 272 1.12 14.50 17.58
C PHE A 272 2.21 15.16 18.42
N VAL A 273 3.49 14.92 18.11
CA VAL A 273 4.61 15.52 18.88
C VAL A 273 4.75 17.00 18.58
N GLU A 274 4.58 17.39 17.32
CA GLU A 274 4.70 18.79 16.91
C GLU A 274 3.61 19.67 17.56
N ASN A 275 2.36 19.21 17.59
CA ASN A 275 1.25 19.93 18.20
C ASN A 275 1.47 20.18 19.70
N ILE A 276 2.09 19.24 20.42
CA ILE A 276 2.48 19.46 21.83
C ILE A 276 3.38 20.67 21.94
N GLY A 277 4.42 20.75 21.10
CA GLY A 277 5.33 21.90 21.06
C GLY A 277 4.61 23.22 20.76
N TYR A 278 3.74 23.25 19.73
CA TYR A 278 2.96 24.44 19.40
C TYR A 278 2.05 24.92 20.53
N TYR A 279 1.38 24.00 21.22
CA TYR A 279 0.48 24.36 22.31
C TYR A 279 1.24 24.89 23.53
N LEU A 280 2.41 24.30 23.84
CA LEU A 280 3.24 24.74 24.96
C LEU A 280 3.96 26.06 24.68
N ASN A 281 4.52 26.23 23.48
CA ASN A 281 5.20 27.47 23.10
C ASN A 281 4.28 28.69 23.20
N LEU A 282 2.99 28.53 22.88
CA LEU A 282 2.02 29.61 23.01
C LEU A 282 1.78 30.00 24.47
N VAL A 283 1.72 29.02 25.38
CA VAL A 283 1.57 29.29 26.82
C VAL A 283 2.83 29.95 27.37
N ASP A 284 4.01 29.44 27.02
CA ASP A 284 5.29 29.99 27.49
C ASP A 284 5.50 31.43 26.97
N ALA A 285 4.97 31.77 25.80
CA ALA A 285 4.93 33.14 25.28
C ALA A 285 3.90 34.07 25.98
N GLY A 286 3.24 33.60 27.05
CA GLY A 286 2.24 34.37 27.80
C GLY A 286 0.84 34.38 27.15
N GLY A 287 0.57 33.45 26.24
CA GLY A 287 -0.72 33.31 25.56
C GLY A 287 -1.87 33.03 26.52
N THR A 288 -3.05 33.54 26.19
CA THR A 288 -4.27 33.34 26.98
C THR A 288 -4.89 31.96 26.74
N ILE A 289 -5.87 31.58 27.57
CA ILE A 289 -6.70 30.39 27.33
C ILE A 289 -7.40 30.50 25.96
N THR A 290 -7.84 31.69 25.57
CA THR A 290 -8.47 31.92 24.26
C THR A 290 -7.50 31.62 23.12
N ASP A 291 -6.24 32.05 23.25
CA ASP A 291 -5.20 31.77 22.25
C ASP A 291 -4.93 30.26 22.16
N SER A 292 -4.89 29.58 23.30
CA SER A 292 -4.78 28.11 23.38
C SER A 292 -5.93 27.41 22.65
N ILE A 293 -7.17 27.85 22.88
CA ILE A 293 -8.35 27.29 22.19
C ILE A 293 -8.25 27.53 20.68
N MET A 294 -7.81 28.72 20.27
CA MET A 294 -7.65 29.06 18.87
C MET A 294 -6.60 28.19 18.19
N ILE A 295 -5.40 28.03 18.77
CA ILE A 295 -4.34 27.21 18.16
C ILE A 295 -4.73 25.73 18.13
N ILE A 296 -5.40 25.23 19.17
CA ILE A 296 -5.92 23.85 19.21
C ILE A 296 -6.98 23.66 18.12
N THR A 297 -7.84 24.65 17.89
CA THR A 297 -8.86 24.58 16.84
C THR A 297 -8.23 24.59 15.46
N ILE A 298 -7.30 25.51 15.21
CA ILE A 298 -6.61 25.64 13.92
C ILE A 298 -5.83 24.37 13.60
N ARG A 299 -5.07 23.82 14.55
CA ARG A 299 -4.16 22.69 14.30
C ARG A 299 -4.79 21.33 14.57
N GLY A 300 -5.50 21.20 15.69
CA GLY A 300 -6.06 19.95 16.17
C GLY A 300 -7.42 19.58 15.56
N VAL A 301 -8.12 20.54 14.94
CA VAL A 301 -9.46 20.33 14.35
C VAL A 301 -9.48 20.67 12.87
N ILE A 302 -9.12 21.90 12.48
CA ILE A 302 -9.20 22.34 11.08
C ILE A 302 -8.06 21.73 10.26
N GLY A 303 -6.81 21.95 10.68
CA GLY A 303 -5.59 21.41 10.06
C GLY A 303 -5.22 20.00 10.53
N ILE A 304 -6.19 19.25 11.06
CA ILE A 304 -5.97 17.91 11.63
C ILE A 304 -5.33 16.95 10.61
N PHE A 305 -5.57 17.14 9.32
CA PHE A 305 -5.10 16.24 8.28
C PHE A 305 -3.80 16.70 7.61
N GLY A 306 -3.36 17.95 7.71
CA GLY A 306 -2.23 18.51 6.94
C GLY A 306 -1.03 17.57 6.81
N HIS A 307 -0.36 17.22 7.91
CA HIS A 307 0.78 16.30 7.85
C HIS A 307 0.43 14.90 7.35
N ALA A 308 -0.77 14.40 7.67
CA ALA A 308 -1.23 13.12 7.15
C ALA A 308 -1.36 13.18 5.62
N ILE A 309 -1.86 14.29 5.05
CA ILE A 309 -1.98 14.52 3.61
C ILE A 309 -0.59 14.57 2.97
N TYR A 310 0.30 15.44 3.47
CA TYR A 310 1.61 15.69 2.86
C TYR A 310 2.42 14.40 2.72
N THR A 311 2.53 13.63 3.80
CA THR A 311 3.26 12.35 3.78
C THR A 311 2.49 11.27 3.02
N SER A 312 1.15 11.25 3.04
CA SER A 312 0.34 10.33 2.23
C SER A 312 0.61 10.48 0.73
N LEU A 313 0.81 11.69 0.22
CA LEU A 313 1.10 11.90 -1.21
C LEU A 313 2.40 11.20 -1.63
N THR A 314 3.43 11.28 -0.79
CA THR A 314 4.67 10.52 -0.98
C THR A 314 4.39 9.02 -1.05
N GLY A 315 3.61 8.52 -0.09
CA GLY A 315 3.23 7.11 -0.01
C GLY A 315 2.42 6.63 -1.21
N VAL A 316 1.44 7.42 -1.66
CA VAL A 316 0.60 7.11 -2.84
C VAL A 316 1.45 6.98 -4.09
N ILE A 317 2.36 7.94 -4.34
CA ILE A 317 3.22 7.92 -5.53
C ILE A 317 4.18 6.72 -5.48
N MET A 318 4.84 6.48 -4.34
CA MET A 318 5.67 5.29 -4.14
C MET A 318 4.86 4.00 -4.32
N GLY A 319 3.63 3.98 -3.83
CA GLY A 319 2.66 2.87 -3.96
C GLY A 319 2.26 2.57 -5.39
N LEU A 320 2.02 3.61 -6.21
CA LEU A 320 1.76 3.45 -7.64
C LEU A 320 2.97 2.85 -8.36
N VAL A 321 4.15 3.36 -8.04
CA VAL A 321 5.40 2.91 -8.66
C VAL A 321 5.73 1.47 -8.27
N VAL A 322 5.63 1.11 -6.99
CA VAL A 322 5.94 -0.26 -6.53
C VAL A 322 4.94 -1.28 -7.11
N ARG A 323 3.66 -0.91 -7.23
CA ARG A 323 2.62 -1.75 -7.83
C ARG A 323 2.90 -2.07 -9.30
N LYS A 324 3.50 -1.13 -10.03
CA LYS A 324 3.67 -1.22 -11.49
C LYS A 324 5.06 -1.70 -11.90
N TRP A 325 6.10 -1.19 -11.26
CA TRP A 325 7.49 -1.35 -11.67
C TRP A 325 8.39 -1.98 -10.59
N GLY A 326 7.83 -2.25 -9.40
CA GLY A 326 8.52 -2.95 -8.32
C GLY A 326 9.35 -2.05 -7.40
N THR A 327 10.13 -2.68 -6.51
CA THR A 327 10.76 -2.00 -5.36
C THR A 327 11.82 -0.98 -5.75
N ILE A 328 12.76 -1.32 -6.66
CA ILE A 328 13.88 -0.43 -6.98
C ILE A 328 13.38 0.89 -7.60
N PRO A 329 12.48 0.87 -8.61
CA PRO A 329 11.90 2.10 -9.12
C PRO A 329 11.17 2.92 -8.06
N ALA A 330 10.52 2.28 -7.08
CA ALA A 330 9.82 2.98 -6.00
C ALA A 330 10.78 3.70 -5.05
N LEU A 331 11.95 3.12 -4.78
CA LEU A 331 13.01 3.77 -4.01
C LEU A 331 13.59 4.98 -4.74
N VAL A 332 13.75 4.90 -6.06
CA VAL A 332 14.20 6.07 -6.86
C VAL A 332 13.10 7.13 -6.93
N ALA A 333 11.84 6.70 -7.08
CA ALA A 333 10.69 7.59 -7.14
C ALA A 333 10.50 8.40 -5.85
N PHE A 334 10.99 7.92 -4.69
CA PHE A 334 11.00 8.67 -3.44
C PHE A 334 11.51 10.11 -3.60
N LEU A 335 12.59 10.30 -4.38
CA LEU A 335 13.21 11.61 -4.62
C LEU A 335 12.28 12.63 -5.27
N VAL A 336 11.29 12.15 -6.04
CA VAL A 336 10.29 12.97 -6.71
C VAL A 336 8.95 12.96 -5.95
N ALA A 337 8.63 11.84 -5.31
CA ALA A 337 7.37 11.60 -4.61
C ALA A 337 7.17 12.51 -3.39
N THR A 338 8.25 12.99 -2.76
CA THR A 338 8.16 13.90 -1.60
C THR A 338 7.77 15.32 -1.95
N TRP A 339 8.05 15.78 -3.17
CA TRP A 339 7.85 17.18 -3.56
C TRP A 339 6.41 17.69 -3.46
N PRO A 340 5.36 16.93 -3.84
CA PRO A 340 3.99 17.37 -3.65
C PRO A 340 3.66 17.66 -2.18
N GLY A 341 4.12 16.80 -1.26
CA GLY A 341 3.95 17.01 0.18
C GLY A 341 4.73 18.22 0.68
N ILE A 342 6.00 18.36 0.28
CA ILE A 342 6.85 19.51 0.60
C ILE A 342 6.20 20.82 0.12
N ALA A 343 5.66 20.83 -1.10
CA ALA A 343 5.06 22.02 -1.69
C ALA A 343 3.78 22.45 -0.96
N LEU A 344 2.89 21.51 -0.63
CA LEU A 344 1.68 21.81 0.14
C LEU A 344 2.01 22.27 1.56
N HIS A 345 2.98 21.64 2.20
CA HIS A 345 3.43 22.03 3.52
C HIS A 345 4.08 23.44 3.51
N ALA A 346 4.94 23.72 2.55
CA ALA A 346 5.53 25.06 2.36
C ALA A 346 4.45 26.12 2.05
N LEU A 347 3.44 25.75 1.24
CA LEU A 347 2.31 26.61 0.95
C LEU A 347 1.48 26.90 2.21
N TRP A 348 1.28 25.93 3.08
CA TRP A 348 0.61 26.14 4.36
C TRP A 348 1.43 27.06 5.27
N ASN A 349 2.70 26.74 5.54
CA ASN A 349 3.54 27.50 6.47
C ASN A 349 3.82 28.92 5.96
N GLY A 350 4.36 29.04 4.75
CA GLY A 350 4.69 30.31 4.14
C GLY A 350 3.45 31.10 3.75
N GLY A 351 2.47 30.43 3.13
CA GLY A 351 1.23 31.08 2.69
C GLY A 351 0.39 31.59 3.84
N SER A 352 0.22 30.84 4.93
CA SER A 352 -0.51 31.34 6.12
C SER A 352 0.14 32.57 6.73
N SER A 353 1.47 32.55 6.86
CA SER A 353 2.25 33.68 7.38
C SER A 353 2.13 34.92 6.48
N LEU A 354 2.31 34.76 5.17
CA LEU A 354 2.23 35.84 4.19
C LEU A 354 0.81 36.40 4.04
N MET A 355 -0.20 35.54 3.97
CA MET A 355 -1.60 35.94 3.85
C MET A 355 -2.08 36.66 5.11
N MET A 356 -1.67 36.18 6.30
CA MET A 356 -1.92 36.89 7.55
C MET A 356 -1.25 38.27 7.54
N GLY A 357 0.00 38.38 7.09
CA GLY A 357 0.70 39.66 7.00
C GLY A 357 0.04 40.65 6.03
N ALA A 358 -0.45 40.17 4.88
CA ALA A 358 -1.00 41.01 3.82
C ALA A 358 -2.48 41.40 4.05
N MET A 359 -3.29 40.49 4.58
CA MET A 359 -4.74 40.63 4.66
C MET A 359 -5.31 40.42 6.07
N GLY A 360 -4.45 40.26 7.08
CA GLY A 360 -4.85 39.98 8.46
C GLY A 360 -5.70 38.71 8.57
N LEU A 361 -6.73 38.77 9.41
CA LEU A 361 -7.63 37.65 9.67
C LEU A 361 -8.32 37.12 8.41
N THR A 362 -8.63 37.99 7.43
CA THR A 362 -9.21 37.58 6.14
C THR A 362 -8.27 36.63 5.39
N GLY A 363 -6.96 36.91 5.40
CA GLY A 363 -5.96 36.05 4.77
C GLY A 363 -5.87 34.68 5.44
N LEU A 364 -5.89 34.64 6.78
CA LEU A 364 -5.93 33.38 7.52
C LEU A 364 -7.20 32.57 7.22
N ILE A 365 -8.37 33.21 7.17
CA ILE A 365 -9.64 32.53 6.85
C ILE A 365 -9.57 31.89 5.46
N ILE A 366 -9.00 32.58 4.47
CA ILE A 366 -8.79 32.02 3.12
C ILE A 366 -7.93 30.76 3.20
N MET A 367 -6.81 30.80 3.93
CA MET A 367 -5.93 29.63 4.08
C MET A 367 -6.62 28.46 4.79
N LEU A 368 -7.42 28.73 5.83
CA LEU A 368 -8.20 27.70 6.51
C LEU A 368 -9.25 27.04 5.59
N ILE A 369 -9.89 27.82 4.71
CA ILE A 369 -10.82 27.28 3.71
C ILE A 369 -10.08 26.38 2.71
N LEU A 370 -8.89 26.78 2.27
CA LEU A 370 -8.06 25.97 1.38
C LEU A 370 -7.63 24.65 2.05
N GLU A 371 -7.25 24.68 3.32
CA GLU A 371 -6.93 23.47 4.12
C GLU A 371 -8.13 22.52 4.25
N MET A 372 -9.34 23.06 4.48
CA MET A 372 -10.56 22.25 4.50
C MET A 372 -10.86 21.62 3.14
N PHE A 373 -10.60 22.35 2.05
CA PHE A 373 -10.76 21.84 0.70
C PHE A 373 -9.74 20.74 0.38
N GLU A 374 -8.47 20.94 0.76
CA GLU A 374 -7.42 19.93 0.65
C GLU A 374 -7.78 18.65 1.42
N SER A 375 -8.26 18.81 2.66
CA SER A 375 -8.76 17.71 3.49
C SER A 375 -9.90 16.94 2.82
N ALA A 376 -10.86 17.64 2.20
CA ALA A 376 -11.95 16.99 1.47
C ALA A 376 -11.45 16.21 0.24
N LEU A 377 -10.49 16.75 -0.51
CA LEU A 377 -9.86 16.06 -1.63
C LEU A 377 -9.12 14.80 -1.18
N TRP A 378 -8.42 14.85 -0.05
CA TRP A 378 -7.73 13.70 0.51
C TRP A 378 -8.70 12.60 0.96
N LEU A 379 -9.82 12.94 1.60
CA LEU A 379 -10.86 11.97 1.95
C LEU A 379 -11.50 11.33 0.69
N CYS A 380 -11.71 12.11 -0.37
CA CYS A 380 -12.15 11.60 -1.67
C CYS A 380 -11.10 10.66 -2.28
N LEU A 381 -9.81 10.99 -2.17
CA LEU A 381 -8.70 10.15 -2.62
C LEU A 381 -8.69 8.81 -1.87
N ILE A 382 -8.89 8.80 -0.55
CA ILE A 382 -9.03 7.56 0.22
C ILE A 382 -10.17 6.70 -0.34
N GLY A 383 -11.35 7.29 -0.51
CA GLY A 383 -12.51 6.57 -1.07
C GLY A 383 -12.23 5.99 -2.46
N TYR A 384 -11.56 6.76 -3.31
CA TYR A 384 -11.12 6.32 -4.62
C TYR A 384 -10.14 5.15 -4.55
N LEU A 385 -9.12 5.22 -3.70
CA LEU A 385 -8.10 4.16 -3.56
C LEU A 385 -8.68 2.88 -2.97
N VAL A 386 -9.61 2.97 -2.02
CA VAL A 386 -10.35 1.80 -1.49
C VAL A 386 -11.18 1.14 -2.59
N PHE A 387 -11.84 1.94 -3.44
CA PHE A 387 -12.56 1.42 -4.59
C PHE A 387 -11.62 0.76 -5.60
N ASP A 388 -10.50 1.42 -5.92
CA ASP A 388 -9.46 0.92 -6.82
C ASP A 388 -8.91 -0.44 -6.36
N GLU A 389 -8.66 -0.60 -5.05
CA GLU A 389 -8.18 -1.86 -4.46
C GLU A 389 -9.18 -3.02 -4.65
N SER A 390 -10.47 -2.73 -4.44
CA SER A 390 -11.53 -3.71 -4.66
C SER A 390 -11.61 -4.15 -6.13
N ARG A 391 -11.44 -3.20 -7.05
CA ARG A 391 -11.44 -3.45 -8.49
C ARG A 391 -10.23 -4.28 -8.90
N LEU A 392 -9.04 -3.94 -8.39
CA LEU A 392 -7.82 -4.71 -8.64
C LEU A 392 -7.98 -6.15 -8.13
N THR A 393 -8.52 -6.33 -6.93
CA THR A 393 -8.82 -7.65 -6.36
C THR A 393 -9.69 -8.45 -7.32
N ARG A 394 -10.75 -7.86 -7.85
CA ARG A 394 -11.68 -8.51 -8.79
C ARG A 394 -11.00 -8.94 -10.08
N ILE A 395 -10.19 -8.06 -10.66
CA ILE A 395 -9.44 -8.34 -11.89
C ILE A 395 -8.49 -9.52 -11.68
N ARG A 396 -7.74 -9.52 -10.58
CA ARG A 396 -6.73 -10.56 -10.31
C ARG A 396 -7.35 -11.89 -9.93
N LEU A 397 -8.44 -11.91 -9.15
CA LEU A 397 -9.19 -13.13 -8.90
C LEU A 397 -9.86 -13.67 -10.18
N GLY A 398 -10.28 -12.79 -11.08
CA GLY A 398 -10.78 -13.15 -12.40
C GLY A 398 -9.77 -13.90 -13.27
N ASP A 399 -8.48 -13.54 -13.20
CA ASP A 399 -7.41 -14.27 -13.88
C ASP A 399 -7.35 -15.75 -13.41
N TYR A 400 -7.66 -16.03 -12.14
CA TYR A 400 -7.74 -17.39 -11.59
C TYR A 400 -9.06 -18.10 -11.92
N ALA A 401 -10.17 -17.37 -12.00
CA ALA A 401 -11.46 -17.94 -12.40
C ALA A 401 -11.44 -18.43 -13.86
N ASN A 402 -10.82 -17.65 -14.75
CA ASN A 402 -10.60 -18.03 -16.14
C ASN A 402 -9.68 -19.26 -16.29
N GLN A 403 -8.93 -19.63 -15.25
CA GLN A 403 -8.09 -20.83 -15.21
C GLN A 403 -8.72 -21.98 -14.40
N GLY A 404 -9.97 -21.82 -13.93
CA GLY A 404 -10.73 -22.86 -13.25
C GLY A 404 -10.40 -23.04 -11.76
N TRP A 405 -9.68 -22.10 -11.13
CA TRP A 405 -9.42 -22.16 -9.68
C TRP A 405 -10.61 -21.64 -8.84
N LEU A 406 -11.35 -20.65 -9.38
CA LEU A 406 -12.54 -20.03 -8.78
C LEU A 406 -13.69 -20.01 -9.79
N THR A 407 -14.93 -19.93 -9.32
CA THR A 407 -16.06 -19.55 -10.20
C THR A 407 -16.15 -18.02 -10.31
N HIS A 408 -16.78 -17.51 -11.37
CA HIS A 408 -16.96 -16.08 -11.56
C HIS A 408 -17.86 -15.45 -10.47
N GLU A 409 -18.81 -16.21 -9.95
CA GLU A 409 -19.67 -15.81 -8.83
C GLU A 409 -18.88 -15.73 -7.52
N GLU A 410 -17.93 -16.64 -7.30
CA GLU A 410 -17.02 -16.56 -6.17
C GLU A 410 -16.12 -15.34 -6.26
N VAL A 411 -15.67 -14.98 -7.47
CA VAL A 411 -14.93 -13.72 -7.67
C VAL A 411 -15.79 -12.53 -7.24
N ASP A 412 -17.06 -12.46 -7.64
CA ASP A 412 -17.94 -11.36 -7.22
C ASP A 412 -18.22 -11.37 -5.71
N MET A 413 -18.34 -12.55 -5.09
CA MET A 413 -18.49 -12.69 -3.64
C MET A 413 -17.23 -12.21 -2.89
N LEU A 414 -16.03 -12.58 -3.37
CA LEU A 414 -14.76 -12.29 -2.71
C LEU A 414 -14.22 -10.89 -3.02
N ALA A 415 -14.55 -10.33 -4.17
CA ALA A 415 -13.96 -9.09 -4.66
C ALA A 415 -14.90 -7.88 -4.62
N THR A 416 -16.12 -8.02 -4.08
CA THR A 416 -17.03 -6.87 -3.87
C THR A 416 -17.44 -6.70 -2.42
N TRP A 417 -17.70 -5.45 -2.00
CA TRP A 417 -18.19 -5.14 -0.66
C TRP A 417 -19.53 -5.82 -0.34
N LYS A 418 -20.46 -5.78 -1.29
CA LYS A 418 -21.78 -6.43 -1.18
C LYS A 418 -21.61 -7.95 -1.05
N GLY A 419 -20.81 -8.55 -1.93
CA GLY A 419 -20.49 -9.98 -1.92
C GLY A 419 -19.87 -10.43 -0.60
N ARG A 420 -18.83 -9.74 -0.10
CA ARG A 420 -18.19 -10.06 1.18
C ARG A 420 -19.15 -9.93 2.36
N ARG A 421 -20.11 -9.02 2.30
CA ARG A 421 -21.14 -8.85 3.34
C ARG A 421 -22.14 -10.00 3.31
N GLU A 422 -22.60 -10.39 2.12
CA GLU A 422 -23.52 -11.52 1.90
C GLU A 422 -22.85 -12.85 2.27
N GLY A 423 -21.62 -13.09 1.82
CA GLY A 423 -20.83 -14.27 2.18
C GLY A 423 -20.62 -14.38 3.69
N ARG A 424 -20.30 -13.28 4.39
CA ARG A 424 -20.21 -13.27 5.87
C ARG A 424 -21.55 -13.48 6.57
N ARG A 425 -22.68 -13.09 5.95
CA ARG A 425 -24.02 -13.35 6.50
C ARG A 425 -24.38 -14.82 6.34
N TRP A 426 -24.18 -15.37 5.15
CA TRP A 426 -24.37 -16.80 4.87
C TRP A 426 -23.49 -17.66 5.77
N ALA A 427 -22.20 -17.35 5.88
CA ALA A 427 -21.27 -18.07 6.74
C ALA A 427 -21.67 -18.04 8.23
N ARG A 428 -22.32 -16.96 8.70
CA ARG A 428 -22.88 -16.91 10.06
C ARG A 428 -24.08 -17.84 10.22
N ALA A 429 -24.93 -17.95 9.20
CA ALA A 429 -26.09 -18.83 9.22
C ALA A 429 -25.71 -20.32 9.30
N ILE A 430 -24.60 -20.70 8.66
CA ILE A 430 -24.07 -22.08 8.68
C ILE A 430 -23.03 -22.32 9.79
N GLY A 431 -22.83 -21.39 10.73
CA GLY A 431 -21.88 -21.56 11.83
C GLY A 431 -20.39 -21.49 11.47
N ALA A 432 -20.04 -21.02 10.26
CA ALA A 432 -18.66 -20.95 9.74
C ALA A 432 -18.08 -19.52 9.54
N PRO A 433 -18.34 -18.51 10.39
CA PRO A 433 -17.93 -17.12 10.14
C PRO A 433 -16.41 -16.90 10.16
N GLN A 434 -15.66 -17.79 10.84
CA GLN A 434 -14.19 -17.71 10.87
C GLN A 434 -13.59 -18.24 9.56
N VAL A 435 -14.14 -19.33 9.02
CA VAL A 435 -13.70 -19.92 7.74
C VAL A 435 -13.90 -18.93 6.60
N MET A 436 -15.07 -18.27 6.53
CA MET A 436 -15.33 -17.24 5.53
C MET A 436 -14.39 -16.02 5.67
N ARG A 437 -14.03 -15.63 6.90
CA ARG A 437 -13.04 -14.57 7.12
C ARG A 437 -11.66 -14.97 6.60
N ARG A 438 -11.22 -16.22 6.83
CA ARG A 438 -9.99 -16.75 6.24
C ARG A 438 -10.06 -16.76 4.72
N PHE A 439 -11.17 -17.26 4.15
CA PHE A 439 -11.37 -17.35 2.70
C PHE A 439 -11.29 -15.98 2.01
N ILE A 440 -11.99 -14.97 2.56
CA ILE A 440 -11.91 -13.59 2.07
C ILE A 440 -10.47 -13.05 2.16
N ARG A 441 -9.81 -13.20 3.31
CA ARG A 441 -8.46 -12.67 3.52
C ARG A 441 -7.44 -13.32 2.59
N GLU A 442 -7.45 -14.65 2.49
CA GLU A 442 -6.51 -15.39 1.65
C GLU A 442 -6.77 -15.15 0.15
N SER A 443 -8.00 -14.82 -0.25
CA SER A 443 -8.30 -14.39 -1.62
C SER A 443 -7.73 -13.00 -1.92
N ALA A 444 -7.79 -12.06 -0.97
CA ALA A 444 -7.16 -10.75 -1.11
C ALA A 444 -5.63 -10.90 -1.17
N ASP A 445 -5.05 -11.72 -0.29
CA ASP A 445 -3.63 -12.07 -0.32
C ASP A 445 -3.22 -12.68 -1.68
N LEU A 446 -4.04 -13.56 -2.26
CA LEU A 446 -3.77 -14.16 -3.57
C LEU A 446 -3.78 -13.11 -4.69
N ALA A 447 -4.75 -12.20 -4.68
CA ALA A 447 -4.83 -11.12 -5.65
C ALA A 447 -3.62 -10.17 -5.55
N SER A 448 -3.24 -9.77 -4.33
CA SER A 448 -2.07 -8.96 -4.05
C SER A 448 -0.77 -9.68 -4.46
N ASN A 449 -0.65 -10.97 -4.15
CA ASN A 449 0.49 -11.78 -4.58
C ASN A 449 0.60 -11.90 -6.09
N ARG A 450 -0.53 -12.05 -6.79
CA ARG A 450 -0.58 -12.05 -8.26
C ARG A 450 -0.06 -10.74 -8.83
N GLN A 451 -0.53 -9.61 -8.29
CA GLN A 451 -0.05 -8.30 -8.74
C GLN A 451 1.46 -8.13 -8.52
N ARG A 452 2.00 -8.61 -7.38
CA ARG A 452 3.44 -8.61 -7.13
C ARG A 452 4.22 -9.45 -8.14
N LEU A 453 3.76 -10.66 -8.45
CA LEU A 453 4.41 -11.52 -9.44
C LEU A 453 4.46 -10.88 -10.84
N LEU A 454 3.45 -10.05 -11.16
CA LEU A 454 3.41 -9.30 -12.42
C LEU A 454 4.33 -8.07 -12.42
N ALA A 455 4.63 -7.49 -11.25
CA ALA A 455 5.46 -6.29 -11.13
C ALA A 455 6.94 -6.60 -10.86
N ASP A 456 7.22 -7.50 -9.91
CA ASP A 456 8.56 -7.87 -9.46
C ASP A 456 9.14 -9.09 -10.21
N GLY A 457 8.32 -9.77 -11.01
CA GLY A 457 8.71 -11.01 -11.70
C GLY A 457 8.53 -12.28 -10.85
N ALA A 458 8.95 -13.41 -11.40
CA ALA A 458 8.76 -14.76 -10.83
C ALA A 458 9.70 -15.08 -9.65
N ASN A 459 9.67 -14.26 -8.59
CA ASN A 459 10.40 -14.54 -7.36
C ASN A 459 9.98 -15.91 -6.78
N PRO A 460 10.91 -16.86 -6.54
CA PRO A 460 10.57 -18.21 -6.06
C PRO A 460 9.72 -18.22 -4.78
N LYS A 461 9.93 -17.27 -3.87
CA LYS A 461 9.12 -17.15 -2.64
C LYS A 461 7.69 -16.74 -2.94
N ALA A 462 7.48 -15.80 -3.88
CA ALA A 462 6.16 -15.34 -4.26
C ALA A 462 5.39 -16.40 -5.06
N VAL A 463 6.08 -17.20 -5.88
CA VAL A 463 5.49 -18.35 -6.59
C VAL A 463 5.08 -19.44 -5.61
N ALA A 464 5.93 -19.78 -4.64
CA ALA A 464 5.59 -20.74 -3.58
C ALA A 464 4.40 -20.26 -2.72
N GLU A 465 4.32 -18.96 -2.44
CA GLU A 465 3.19 -18.36 -1.73
C GLU A 465 1.90 -18.40 -2.56
N GLU A 466 1.97 -18.14 -3.89
CA GLU A 466 0.82 -18.27 -4.81
C GLU A 466 0.22 -19.67 -4.70
N ARG A 467 1.06 -20.71 -4.79
CA ARG A 467 0.64 -22.10 -4.67
C ARG A 467 0.03 -22.41 -3.29
N ARG A 468 0.67 -21.95 -2.22
CA ARG A 468 0.17 -22.13 -0.85
C ARG A 468 -1.21 -21.49 -0.66
N LEU A 469 -1.43 -20.30 -1.19
CA LEU A 469 -2.71 -19.60 -1.11
C LEU A 469 -3.80 -20.32 -1.92
N LEU A 470 -3.48 -20.84 -3.09
CA LEU A 470 -4.41 -21.66 -3.89
C LEU A 470 -4.84 -22.95 -3.17
N ASP A 471 -3.89 -23.63 -2.53
CA ASP A 471 -4.17 -24.84 -1.74
C ASP A 471 -5.09 -24.53 -0.55
N ARG A 472 -4.83 -23.42 0.17
CA ARG A 472 -5.65 -22.98 1.29
C ARG A 472 -7.04 -22.50 0.88
N LEU A 473 -7.17 -21.78 -0.23
CA LEU A 473 -8.47 -21.39 -0.79
C LEU A 473 -9.31 -22.62 -1.11
N THR A 474 -8.71 -23.64 -1.71
CA THR A 474 -9.38 -24.92 -1.99
C THR A 474 -9.83 -25.60 -0.68
N ALA A 475 -8.99 -25.63 0.34
CA ALA A 475 -9.32 -26.22 1.64
C ALA A 475 -10.45 -25.44 2.36
N ASN A 476 -10.37 -24.11 2.41
CA ASN A 476 -11.41 -23.27 3.04
C ASN A 476 -12.75 -23.41 2.31
N ARG A 477 -12.76 -23.51 0.97
CA ARG A 477 -13.97 -23.76 0.18
C ARG A 477 -14.61 -25.09 0.60
N GLN A 478 -13.81 -26.16 0.69
CA GLN A 478 -14.32 -27.47 1.11
C GLN A 478 -14.87 -27.45 2.55
N GLU A 479 -14.20 -26.76 3.46
CA GLU A 479 -14.66 -26.57 4.84
C GLU A 479 -16.00 -25.82 4.89
N LEU A 480 -16.14 -24.70 4.18
CA LEU A 480 -17.40 -23.95 4.09
C LEU A 480 -18.56 -24.81 3.55
N LEU A 481 -18.30 -25.62 2.53
CA LEU A 481 -19.29 -26.53 1.95
C LEU A 481 -19.65 -27.70 2.87
N ALA A 482 -18.79 -28.06 3.82
CA ALA A 482 -19.08 -29.07 4.82
C ALA A 482 -20.01 -28.53 5.92
N PHE A 483 -19.82 -27.27 6.34
CA PHE A 483 -20.72 -26.60 7.30
C PHE A 483 -22.12 -26.31 6.76
N ALA A 484 -22.26 -26.19 5.44
CA ALA A 484 -23.55 -25.92 4.79
C ALA A 484 -24.44 -27.16 4.61
N ARG A 485 -23.99 -28.33 5.08
CA ARG A 485 -24.73 -29.60 5.09
C ARG A 485 -25.28 -29.85 6.48
#